data_AF-A0A072NF29-F1
#
_entry.id   AF-A0A072NF29-F1
#
_cell.length_a   1.000
_cell.length_b   1.000
_cell.length_c   1.000
_cell.angle_alpha   90.00
_cell.angle_beta   90.00
_cell.angle_gamma   90.00
#
_symmetry.space_group_name_H-M   'P 1'
#
loop_
_entity.id
_entity.type
_entity.pdbx_description
1 polymer ?
#
loop_
_entity_poly.entity_id
_entity_poly.type
_entity_poly.pdbx_seq_one_letter_code
_entity_poly.pdbx_strand_id
1 'polypeptide(L)'
;MAGRRAGGRVTAASLAGSAPVGVPTWPAGLRDDLPLPFALWRVLHHVDGVRTAAEVAALARLSPADVDVALAQAAAWVRRAAQRSQPVTDEVLEAVTACVIAAVGPMGEFVVDDVLDELGEERPTLSTLLSALAGQLGEAQVPVFVRHLRARDLA
;
A
#
# COMPACT_ATOMS: atom_id res chain seq x y z
N MET A 1 -0.73 46.66 48.64
CA MET A 1 -1.75 46.90 47.60
C MET A 1 -1.06 46.74 46.25
N ALA A 2 -1.23 45.59 45.58
CA ALA A 2 -2.17 45.38 44.47
C ALA A 2 -1.76 46.17 43.21
N GLY A 3 -1.51 45.61 42.02
CA GLY A 3 -1.67 44.24 41.53
C GLY A 3 -1.09 44.07 40.11
N ARG A 4 -0.86 42.80 39.75
CA ARG A 4 -0.48 42.25 38.43
C ARG A 4 -1.37 42.70 37.27
N ARG A 5 -0.80 42.75 36.05
CA ARG A 5 -1.13 41.90 34.86
C ARG A 5 -0.33 42.41 33.64
N ALA A 6 0.67 41.67 33.16
CA ALA A 6 0.55 40.54 32.22
C ALA A 6 0.24 41.00 30.78
N GLY A 7 1.28 41.41 30.05
CA GLY A 7 1.28 41.39 28.59
C GLY A 7 1.44 39.95 28.12
N GLY A 8 0.31 39.27 27.93
CA GLY A 8 0.26 37.89 27.48
C GLY A 8 0.65 37.78 26.01
N ARG A 9 1.86 37.28 25.74
CA ARG A 9 2.12 36.48 24.54
C ARG A 9 1.38 35.16 24.72
N VAL A 10 0.20 35.03 24.13
CA VAL A 10 -0.47 33.73 24.00
C VAL A 10 -0.11 33.18 22.62
N THR A 11 0.94 32.35 22.66
CA THR A 11 1.13 31.12 21.90
C THR A 11 0.09 30.81 20.81
N ALA A 12 0.60 30.57 19.60
CA ALA A 12 -0.05 29.78 18.58
C ALA A 12 -0.40 28.39 19.16
N ALA A 13 -1.59 28.30 19.75
CA ALA A 13 -2.20 27.04 20.12
C ALA A 13 -2.64 26.39 18.80
N SER A 14 -1.72 25.59 18.27
CA SER A 14 -1.95 24.33 17.60
C SER A 14 -3.45 23.98 17.49
N LEU A 15 -4.05 24.35 16.37
CA LEU A 15 -5.31 23.74 15.92
C LEU A 15 -4.97 22.31 15.51
N ALA A 16 -4.78 21.44 16.49
CA ALA A 16 -5.07 20.03 16.33
C ALA A 16 -6.60 19.93 16.17
N GLY A 17 -7.07 20.23 14.96
CA GLY A 17 -8.40 19.86 14.52
C GLY A 17 -8.43 18.33 14.54
N SER A 18 -9.03 17.78 15.59
CA SER A 18 -9.48 16.40 15.58
C SER A 18 -10.36 16.25 14.36
N ALA A 19 -9.89 15.54 13.34
CA ALA A 19 -10.70 15.24 12.16
C ALA A 19 -12.04 14.65 12.66
N PRO A 20 -13.19 15.19 12.24
CA PRO A 20 -14.47 14.64 12.66
C PRO A 20 -14.52 13.17 12.23
N VAL A 21 -14.79 12.29 13.19
CA VAL A 21 -15.01 10.87 12.97
C VAL A 21 -16.07 10.74 11.87
N GLY A 22 -15.68 10.28 10.68
CA GLY A 22 -16.57 10.11 9.53
C GLY A 22 -16.27 11.00 8.30
N VAL A 23 -15.25 11.84 8.33
CA VAL A 23 -14.74 12.49 7.11
C VAL A 23 -13.66 11.61 6.46
N PRO A 24 -13.92 11.01 5.29
CA PRO A 24 -12.91 10.26 4.57
C PRO A 24 -11.74 11.15 4.16
N THR A 25 -10.53 10.63 4.35
CA THR A 25 -9.29 11.27 3.92
C THR A 25 -8.71 10.54 2.72
N TRP A 26 -8.13 11.30 1.80
CA TRP A 26 -7.39 10.75 0.68
C TRP A 26 -6.24 9.84 1.17
N PRO A 27 -6.09 8.62 0.64
CA PRO A 27 -5.01 7.72 1.04
C PRO A 27 -3.63 8.34 0.78
N ALA A 28 -2.82 8.48 1.83
CA ALA A 28 -1.47 9.03 1.72
C ALA A 28 -0.60 8.17 0.77
N GLY A 29 -0.04 8.77 -0.28
CA GLY A 29 0.79 8.07 -1.28
C GLY A 29 0.05 7.71 -2.57
N LEU A 30 -1.27 7.88 -2.63
CA LEU A 30 -2.00 7.83 -3.90
C LEU A 30 -1.83 9.17 -4.64
N ARG A 31 -1.25 9.14 -5.84
CA ARG A 31 -1.17 10.31 -6.72
C ARG A 31 -2.39 10.33 -7.64
N ASP A 32 -2.90 11.52 -7.93
CA ASP A 32 -4.14 11.73 -8.71
C ASP A 32 -3.97 11.39 -10.21
N ASP A 33 -2.73 11.16 -10.66
CA ASP A 33 -2.35 10.77 -12.02
C ASP A 33 -2.32 9.25 -12.24
N LEU A 34 -2.55 8.44 -11.21
CA LEU A 34 -2.60 6.98 -11.33
C LEU A 34 -3.89 6.53 -12.03
N PRO A 35 -3.83 5.58 -12.98
CA PRO A 35 -5.02 5.00 -13.58
C PRO A 35 -5.75 4.13 -12.55
N LEU A 36 -6.76 4.71 -11.88
CA LEU A 36 -7.59 4.03 -10.89
C LEU A 36 -8.76 3.29 -11.58
N PRO A 37 -9.17 2.10 -11.10
CA PRO A 37 -10.44 1.50 -11.50
C PRO A 37 -11.57 2.49 -11.25
N PHE A 38 -12.52 2.55 -12.18
CA PHE A 38 -13.60 3.55 -12.17
C PHE A 38 -14.36 3.59 -10.84
N ALA A 39 -14.58 2.44 -10.20
CA ALA A 39 -15.24 2.36 -8.90
C ALA A 39 -14.50 3.11 -7.79
N LEU A 40 -13.15 3.01 -7.74
CA LEU A 40 -12.31 3.75 -6.81
C LEU A 40 -12.25 5.23 -7.18
N TRP A 41 -12.02 5.53 -8.47
CA TRP A 41 -11.93 6.90 -8.96
C TRP A 41 -13.18 7.71 -8.61
N ARG A 42 -14.38 7.16 -8.85
CA ARG A 42 -15.66 7.84 -8.59
C ARG A 42 -15.83 8.24 -7.13
N VAL A 43 -15.33 7.43 -6.20
CA VAL A 43 -15.38 7.76 -4.76
C VAL A 43 -14.29 8.78 -4.43
N LEU A 44 -13.04 8.49 -4.81
CA LEU A 44 -11.88 9.32 -4.48
C LEU A 44 -11.98 10.74 -5.05
N HIS A 45 -12.55 10.90 -6.25
CA HIS A 45 -12.78 12.21 -6.87
C HIS A 45 -13.59 13.19 -5.99
N HIS A 46 -14.40 12.67 -5.06
CA HIS A 46 -15.22 13.49 -4.15
C HIS A 46 -14.62 13.61 -2.74
N VAL A 47 -13.52 12.92 -2.44
CA VAL A 47 -12.82 12.94 -1.15
C VAL A 47 -11.87 14.13 -1.11
N ASP A 48 -12.30 15.18 -0.42
CA ASP A 48 -11.54 16.43 -0.26
C ASP A 48 -11.10 16.70 1.19
N GLY A 49 -11.35 15.76 2.11
CA GLY A 49 -11.06 15.91 3.54
C GLY A 49 -11.99 16.88 4.27
N VAL A 50 -13.09 17.31 3.63
CA VAL A 50 -14.12 18.17 4.23
C VAL A 50 -15.47 17.46 4.26
N ARG A 51 -15.85 16.76 3.18
CA ARG A 51 -17.13 16.05 3.08
C ARG A 51 -17.15 14.78 3.90
N THR A 52 -18.29 14.48 4.50
CA THR A 52 -18.56 13.22 5.22
C THR A 52 -18.75 12.05 4.24
N ALA A 53 -18.60 10.81 4.74
CA ALA A 53 -18.82 9.61 3.93
C ALA A 53 -20.23 9.55 3.30
N ALA A 54 -21.26 10.06 3.98
CA ALA A 54 -22.62 10.11 3.47
C ALA A 54 -22.79 11.11 2.30
N GLU A 55 -22.11 12.26 2.38
CA GLU A 55 -22.12 13.25 1.29
C GLU A 55 -21.33 12.76 0.07
N VAL A 56 -20.18 12.11 0.29
CA VAL A 56 -19.41 11.44 -0.77
C VAL A 56 -20.25 10.35 -1.42
N ALA A 57 -20.98 9.54 -0.64
CA ALA A 57 -21.86 8.50 -1.15
C ALA A 57 -22.99 9.07 -2.01
N ALA A 58 -23.61 10.16 -1.58
CA ALA A 58 -24.67 10.83 -2.35
C ALA A 58 -24.15 11.37 -3.70
N LEU A 59 -22.96 11.99 -3.73
CA LEU A 59 -22.33 12.50 -4.95
C LEU A 59 -21.89 11.37 -5.89
N ALA A 60 -21.31 10.30 -5.34
CA ALA A 60 -20.89 9.12 -6.08
C ALA A 60 -22.07 8.22 -6.52
N ARG A 61 -23.30 8.49 -6.06
CA ARG A 61 -24.49 7.63 -6.22
C ARG A 61 -24.24 6.20 -5.73
N LEU A 62 -23.76 6.10 -4.50
CA LEU A 62 -23.41 4.87 -3.79
C LEU A 62 -24.02 4.85 -2.39
N SER A 63 -23.97 3.69 -1.72
CA SER A 63 -24.22 3.64 -0.29
C SER A 63 -22.98 4.09 0.50
N PRO A 64 -23.13 4.59 1.75
CA PRO A 64 -21.98 4.87 2.61
C PRO A 64 -21.07 3.65 2.83
N ALA A 65 -21.63 2.45 2.87
CA ALA A 65 -20.86 1.21 3.00
C ALA A 65 -19.97 0.96 1.77
N ASP A 66 -20.44 1.29 0.56
CA ASP A 66 -19.63 1.16 -0.65
C ASP A 66 -18.45 2.16 -0.67
N VAL A 67 -18.64 3.34 -0.07
CA VAL A 67 -17.57 4.33 0.09
C VAL A 67 -16.49 3.79 1.02
N ASP A 68 -16.86 3.21 2.16
CA ASP A 68 -15.91 2.59 3.09
C ASP A 68 -15.14 1.44 2.44
N VAL A 69 -15.82 0.58 1.68
CA VAL A 69 -15.19 -0.50 0.92
C VAL A 69 -14.20 0.05 -0.12
N ALA A 70 -14.57 1.08 -0.88
CA ALA A 70 -13.70 1.69 -1.88
C ALA A 70 -12.46 2.34 -1.24
N LEU A 71 -12.61 3.01 -0.10
CA LEU A 71 -11.49 3.59 0.64
C LEU A 71 -10.56 2.53 1.21
N ALA A 72 -11.11 1.44 1.77
CA ALA A 72 -10.32 0.31 2.24
C ALA A 72 -9.53 -0.34 1.09
N GLN A 73 -10.15 -0.49 -0.09
CA GLN A 73 -9.49 -0.99 -1.30
C GLN A 73 -8.39 -0.05 -1.79
N ALA A 74 -8.63 1.26 -1.80
CA ALA A 74 -7.63 2.25 -2.19
C ALA A 74 -6.43 2.24 -1.24
N ALA A 75 -6.68 2.20 0.07
CA ALA A 75 -5.62 2.10 1.08
C ALA A 75 -4.83 0.79 0.95
N ALA A 76 -5.50 -0.34 0.70
CA ALA A 76 -4.83 -1.61 0.46
C ALA A 76 -3.95 -1.57 -0.79
N TRP A 77 -4.41 -0.90 -1.84
CA TRP A 77 -3.64 -0.78 -3.07
C TRP A 77 -2.39 0.09 -2.90
N VAL A 78 -2.51 1.24 -2.22
CA VAL A 78 -1.37 2.08 -1.87
C VAL A 78 -0.35 1.33 -1.03
N ARG A 79 -0.80 0.58 -0.01
CA ARG A 79 0.10 -0.24 0.81
C ARG A 79 0.87 -1.26 -0.02
N ARG A 80 0.17 -1.99 -0.91
CA ARG A 80 0.82 -2.97 -1.80
C ARG A 80 1.80 -2.31 -2.78
N ALA A 81 1.44 -1.15 -3.34
CA ALA A 81 2.33 -0.41 -4.22
C ALA A 81 3.59 0.05 -3.48
N ALA A 82 3.43 0.62 -2.28
CA ALA A 82 4.54 1.04 -1.44
C ALA A 82 5.43 -0.15 -1.00
N GLN A 83 4.84 -1.29 -0.66
CA GLN A 83 5.57 -2.51 -0.33
C GLN A 83 6.40 -3.03 -1.52
N ARG A 84 5.85 -2.97 -2.74
CA ARG A 84 6.57 -3.39 -3.96
C ARG A 84 7.78 -2.52 -4.30
N SER A 85 7.75 -1.25 -3.91
CA SER A 85 8.86 -0.31 -4.11
C SER A 85 9.90 -0.35 -2.99
N GLN A 86 9.66 -1.08 -1.90
CA GLN A 86 10.64 -1.21 -0.84
C GLN A 86 11.78 -2.14 -1.25
N PRO A 87 13.02 -1.87 -0.79
CA PRO A 87 14.13 -2.79 -0.94
C PRO A 87 13.82 -4.10 -0.20
N VAL A 88 14.25 -5.22 -0.77
CA VAL A 88 14.08 -6.54 -0.17
C VAL A 88 14.86 -6.58 1.15
N THR A 89 14.17 -6.98 2.22
CA THR A 89 14.79 -7.32 3.51
C THR A 89 15.02 -8.82 3.59
N ASP A 90 15.85 -9.26 4.53
CA ASP A 90 16.15 -10.67 4.74
C ASP A 90 14.88 -11.49 5.05
N GLU A 91 13.94 -10.93 5.80
CA GLU A 91 12.66 -11.60 6.10
C GLU A 91 11.79 -11.78 4.86
N VAL A 92 11.76 -10.76 3.99
CA VAL A 92 11.04 -10.83 2.71
C VAL A 92 11.73 -11.84 1.79
N LEU A 93 13.05 -11.86 1.76
CA LEU A 93 13.83 -12.80 0.97
C LEU A 93 13.55 -14.24 1.41
N GLU A 94 13.63 -14.55 2.71
CA GLU A 94 13.32 -15.86 3.26
C GLU A 94 11.90 -16.32 2.88
N ALA A 95 10.92 -15.41 2.97
CA ALA A 95 9.55 -15.69 2.59
C ALA A 95 9.39 -15.97 1.08
N VAL A 96 10.10 -15.22 0.23
CA VAL A 96 10.11 -15.42 -1.22
C VAL A 96 10.79 -16.76 -1.56
N THR A 97 11.93 -17.08 -0.95
CA THR A 97 12.62 -18.37 -1.14
C THR A 97 11.73 -19.54 -0.77
N ALA A 98 11.01 -19.46 0.34
CA ALA A 98 10.03 -20.48 0.72
C ALA A 98 8.89 -20.64 -0.32
N CYS A 99 8.48 -19.55 -0.99
CA CYS A 99 7.48 -19.60 -2.06
C CYS A 99 8.03 -20.25 -3.34
N VAL A 100 9.28 -19.95 -3.70
CA VAL A 100 9.94 -20.57 -4.85
C VAL A 100 10.13 -22.06 -4.60
N ILE A 101 10.64 -22.45 -3.42
CA ILE A 101 10.78 -23.87 -3.03
C ILE A 101 9.44 -24.61 -3.08
N ALA A 102 8.35 -23.98 -2.64
CA ALA A 102 7.02 -24.59 -2.74
C ALA A 102 6.54 -24.80 -4.19
N ALA A 103 7.04 -24.01 -5.15
CA ALA A 103 6.64 -24.08 -6.55
C ALA A 103 7.50 -25.05 -7.39
N VAL A 104 8.81 -25.12 -7.14
CA VAL A 104 9.76 -25.91 -7.95
C VAL A 104 10.50 -27.01 -7.16
N GLY A 105 10.27 -27.11 -5.86
CA GLY A 105 10.98 -28.02 -4.97
C GLY A 105 12.26 -27.41 -4.37
N PRO A 106 13.05 -28.19 -3.61
CA PRO A 106 14.21 -27.68 -2.85
C PRO A 106 15.28 -26.98 -3.70
N MET A 107 15.37 -27.31 -5.00
CA MET A 107 16.30 -26.63 -5.93
C MET A 107 15.93 -25.17 -6.19
N GLY A 108 14.76 -24.72 -5.72
CA GLY A 108 14.32 -23.33 -5.84
C GLY A 108 15.20 -22.32 -5.10
N GLU A 109 16.00 -22.76 -4.13
CA GLU A 109 16.98 -21.89 -3.45
C GLU A 109 18.02 -21.36 -4.44
N PHE A 110 18.58 -22.21 -5.30
CA PHE A 110 19.54 -21.80 -6.34
C PHE A 110 18.94 -20.83 -7.36
N VAL A 111 17.65 -20.98 -7.68
CA VAL A 111 16.96 -20.03 -8.57
C VAL A 111 16.90 -18.64 -7.96
N VAL A 112 16.72 -18.55 -6.64
CA VAL A 112 16.73 -17.26 -5.94
C VAL A 112 18.12 -16.67 -5.91
N ASP A 113 19.14 -17.47 -5.59
CA ASP A 113 20.53 -17.03 -5.57
C ASP A 113 20.98 -16.54 -6.96
N ASP A 114 20.70 -17.30 -8.02
CA ASP A 114 21.02 -16.92 -9.40
C ASP A 114 20.35 -15.58 -9.77
N VAL A 115 19.09 -15.38 -9.40
CA VAL A 115 18.37 -14.12 -9.67
C VAL A 115 18.96 -12.96 -8.87
N LEU A 116 19.37 -13.17 -7.62
CA LEU A 116 20.00 -12.13 -6.83
C LEU A 116 21.37 -11.75 -7.41
N ASP A 117 22.16 -12.73 -7.82
CA ASP A 117 23.45 -12.52 -8.49
C ASP A 117 23.28 -11.76 -9.83
N GLU A 118 22.22 -12.06 -10.59
CA GLU A 118 21.86 -11.34 -11.84
C GLU A 118 21.43 -9.88 -11.59
N LEU A 119 20.67 -9.63 -10.51
CA LEU A 119 20.22 -8.28 -10.12
C LEU A 119 21.37 -7.42 -9.57
N GLY A 120 22.45 -8.06 -9.11
CA GLY A 120 23.68 -7.42 -8.67
C GLY A 120 23.65 -6.89 -7.23
N GLU A 121 24.68 -6.13 -6.88
CA GLU A 121 24.96 -5.64 -5.51
C GLU A 121 24.01 -4.52 -5.04
N GLU A 122 23.20 -3.95 -5.94
CA GLU A 122 22.18 -2.96 -5.56
C GLU A 122 21.00 -3.68 -4.92
N ARG A 123 20.57 -3.24 -3.73
CA ARG A 123 19.44 -3.84 -3.00
C ARG A 123 18.19 -3.85 -3.89
N PRO A 124 17.77 -5.01 -4.44
CA PRO A 124 16.67 -5.03 -5.37
C PRO A 124 15.38 -4.67 -4.65
N THR A 125 14.44 -4.06 -5.37
CA THR A 125 13.08 -3.88 -4.83
C THR A 125 12.32 -5.19 -4.90
N LEU A 126 11.28 -5.34 -4.07
CA LEU A 126 10.41 -6.51 -4.14
C LEU A 126 9.81 -6.68 -5.55
N SER A 127 9.44 -5.59 -6.23
CA SER A 127 8.91 -5.65 -7.59
C SER A 127 9.89 -6.23 -8.61
N THR A 128 11.17 -5.85 -8.53
CA THR A 128 12.21 -6.31 -9.45
C THR A 128 12.57 -7.77 -9.18
N LEU A 129 12.70 -8.16 -7.91
CA LEU A 129 12.93 -9.56 -7.53
C LEU A 129 11.81 -10.49 -8.00
N LEU A 130 10.55 -10.15 -7.72
CA LEU A 130 9.41 -10.98 -8.13
C LEU A 130 9.27 -11.10 -9.64
N SER A 131 9.61 -10.04 -10.39
CA SER A 131 9.55 -10.06 -11.85
C SER A 131 10.65 -10.92 -12.45
N ALA A 132 11.87 -10.85 -11.91
CA ALA A 132 12.98 -11.69 -12.34
C ALA A 132 12.72 -13.17 -12.04
N LEU A 133 12.25 -13.49 -10.83
CA LEU A 133 11.87 -14.86 -10.46
C LEU A 133 10.76 -15.42 -11.35
N ALA A 134 9.72 -14.63 -11.65
CA ALA A 134 8.67 -15.07 -12.56
C ALA A 134 9.18 -15.36 -13.98
N GLY A 135 10.27 -14.71 -14.41
CA GLY A 135 10.95 -14.97 -15.68
C GLY A 135 11.78 -16.26 -15.70
N GLN A 136 12.31 -16.68 -14.54
CA GLN A 136 13.09 -17.93 -14.41
C GLN A 136 12.18 -19.16 -14.16
N LEU A 137 10.96 -18.95 -13.69
CA LEU A 137 9.98 -20.01 -13.48
C LEU A 137 9.30 -20.40 -14.79
N GLY A 138 9.07 -21.69 -14.99
CA GLY A 138 8.26 -22.16 -16.12
C GLY A 138 6.77 -21.85 -15.95
N GLU A 139 6.04 -21.88 -17.07
CA GLU A 139 4.62 -21.50 -17.14
C GLU A 139 3.73 -22.27 -16.16
N ALA A 140 4.05 -23.53 -15.87
CA ALA A 140 3.31 -24.36 -14.92
C ALA A 140 3.58 -23.99 -13.45
N GLN A 141 4.74 -23.43 -13.14
CA GLN A 141 5.15 -23.11 -11.77
C GLN A 141 4.78 -21.68 -11.35
N VAL A 142 4.69 -20.74 -12.30
CA VAL A 142 4.30 -19.35 -12.02
C VAL A 142 2.95 -19.26 -11.26
N PRO A 143 1.86 -19.95 -11.64
CA PRO A 143 0.60 -19.89 -10.90
C PRO A 143 0.72 -20.41 -9.47
N VAL A 144 1.56 -21.42 -9.23
CA VAL A 144 1.81 -21.99 -7.90
C VAL A 144 2.58 -20.98 -7.05
N PHE A 145 3.65 -20.40 -7.60
CA PHE A 145 4.43 -19.36 -6.95
C PHE A 145 3.57 -18.15 -6.55
N VAL A 146 2.77 -17.61 -7.49
CA VAL A 146 1.86 -16.48 -7.24
C VAL A 146 0.84 -16.80 -6.14
N ARG A 147 0.31 -18.03 -6.12
CA ARG A 147 -0.60 -18.46 -5.04
C ARG A 147 0.08 -18.42 -3.68
N HIS A 148 1.33 -18.87 -3.57
CA HIS A 148 2.09 -18.85 -2.32
C HIS A 148 2.48 -17.43 -1.86
N LEU A 149 2.76 -16.52 -2.80
CA LEU A 149 2.98 -15.10 -2.49
C LEU A 149 1.71 -14.43 -1.95
N ARG A 150 0.55 -14.66 -2.59
CA ARG A 150 -0.73 -14.09 -2.15
C ARG A 150 -1.12 -14.56 -0.75
N ALA A 151 -0.85 -15.83 -0.43
CA ALA A 151 -1.08 -16.37 0.91
C ALA A 151 -0.24 -15.69 2.01
N ARG A 152 0.85 -15.00 1.62
CA ARG A 152 1.77 -14.27 2.50
C ARG A 152 1.66 -12.75 2.35
N ASP A 153 0.66 -12.25 1.62
CA ASP A 153 0.47 -10.82 1.31
C ASP A 153 1.69 -10.16 0.64
N LEU A 154 2.37 -10.92 -0.23
CA LEU A 154 3.52 -10.46 -1.02
C LEU A 154 3.20 -10.17 -2.49
N ALA A 155 1.97 -10.47 -2.97
CA ALA A 155 1.56 -10.32 -4.37
C ALA A 155 0.19 -9.66 -4.55
#